data_AF-A0A956X0M5-F1
#
_entry.id   AF-A0A956X0M5-F1
#
_cell.length_a   1.000
_cell.length_b   1.000
_cell.length_c   1.000
_cell.angle_alpha   90.00
_cell.angle_beta   90.00
_cell.angle_gamma   90.00
#
_symmetry.space_group_name_H-M   'P 1'
#
loop_
_entity.id
_entity.type
_entity.pdbx_description
1 polymer ?
#
loop_
_entity_poly.entity_id
_entity_poly.type
_entity_poly.pdbx_seq_one_letter_code
_entity_poly.pdbx_strand_id
1 'polypeptide(L)'
;LAFLNRTDTLLLYLPALAMGLYASLRQTDYRPIPVVLVAISPAIAWLLFSLVYYGFPFPNTAYAKAITSGISQAQKVERGVEYLLNSMSWDSASYLVLLAAIVLAFWRRASRSLAAMAGVVFYVGYIVLDAASATHMSGRFFAVPFFITCLVLVDLIRTPKAAALLAVPIVLYMAISPVSAIKMGTPWYRSPQEQNVSFIDTKWFAHEEGAALLDWRPGKILPDHEWYHAGEAFRQSAAVVHIGGASGRAPIGYFGYAAGPDKIIVDYAGLSDPLLARLPVCNTQQWKSGHFFRMIPVGYVDSLLEGRNLIQDPDLHAYYDKLWNITSGPVFSPERLADVVRMNLGAFQHWVDAYAGRTPPEQAPDECINAIRLIAGPVR
;
A
#
# COMPACT_ATOMS: atom_id res chain seq x y z
N LEU A 1 11.55 12.83 8.98
CA LEU A 1 12.09 11.65 8.24
C LEU A 1 11.07 10.52 8.14
N ALA A 2 10.40 10.07 9.21
CA ALA A 2 9.42 8.97 9.12
C ALA A 2 8.35 9.15 8.03
N PHE A 3 7.79 10.36 7.91
CA PHE A 3 6.85 10.74 6.84
C PHE A 3 7.37 10.43 5.42
N LEU A 4 8.67 10.64 5.16
CA LEU A 4 9.27 10.44 3.84
C LEU A 4 9.40 8.96 3.45
N ASN A 5 9.45 8.06 4.43
CA ASN A 5 9.48 6.62 4.18
C ASN A 5 8.07 6.04 4.15
N ARG A 6 7.20 6.48 5.07
CA ARG A 6 5.85 5.93 5.24
C ARG A 6 4.94 6.91 5.97
N THR A 7 4.06 7.57 5.21
CA THR A 7 3.19 8.63 5.73
C THR A 7 2.28 8.19 6.87
N ASP A 8 1.74 6.98 6.83
CA ASP A 8 0.86 6.39 7.85
C ASP A 8 1.53 6.24 9.23
N THR A 9 2.86 6.07 9.28
CA THR A 9 3.58 5.93 10.55
C THR A 9 3.52 7.18 11.43
N LEU A 10 3.14 8.34 10.88
CA LEU A 10 2.90 9.53 11.70
C LEU A 10 1.92 9.27 12.85
N LEU A 11 0.89 8.44 12.64
CA LEU A 11 -0.09 8.09 13.69
C LEU A 11 0.55 7.46 14.92
N LEU A 12 1.66 6.72 14.75
CA LEU A 12 2.41 6.11 15.85
C LEU A 12 3.15 7.14 16.70
N TYR A 13 3.59 8.24 16.10
CA TYR A 13 4.44 9.22 16.76
C TYR A 13 3.67 10.42 17.27
N LEU A 14 2.49 10.72 16.70
CA LEU A 14 1.70 11.91 17.01
C LEU A 14 1.47 12.12 18.52
N PRO A 15 1.06 11.12 19.33
CA PRO A 15 0.80 11.38 20.74
C PRO A 15 2.07 11.70 21.54
N ALA A 16 3.18 11.03 21.24
CA ALA A 16 4.47 11.31 21.87
C ALA A 16 5.03 12.68 21.47
N LEU A 17 4.90 13.06 20.19
CA LEU A 17 5.29 14.37 19.68
C LEU A 17 4.41 15.48 20.27
N ALA A 18 3.10 15.28 20.37
CA ALA A 18 2.17 16.22 20.99
C ALA A 18 2.50 16.44 22.46
N MET A 19 2.77 15.35 23.20
CA MET A 19 3.22 15.43 24.59
C MET A 19 4.54 16.20 24.74
N GLY A 20 5.52 15.92 23.87
CA GLY A 20 6.81 16.61 23.87
C GLY A 20 6.70 18.09 23.54
N LEU A 21 5.89 18.44 22.54
CA LEU A 21 5.61 19.82 22.16
C LEU A 21 4.88 20.57 23.27
N TYR A 22 3.86 19.96 23.88
CA TYR A 22 3.13 20.54 25.01
C TYR A 22 4.05 20.80 26.21
N ALA A 23 4.92 19.85 26.55
CA ALA A 23 5.90 20.02 27.62
C ALA A 23 6.91 21.13 27.30
N SER A 24 7.32 21.26 26.04
CA SER A 24 8.27 22.29 25.59
C SER A 24 7.66 23.69 25.59
N LEU A 25 6.38 23.82 25.19
CA LEU A 25 5.65 25.09 25.20
C LEU A 25 5.42 25.65 26.62
N ARG A 26 5.49 24.79 27.64
CA ARG A 26 5.39 25.20 29.05
C ARG A 26 6.71 25.72 29.65
N GLN A 27 7.83 25.57 28.94
CA GLN A 27 9.12 26.10 29.37
C GLN A 27 9.24 27.54 28.87
N THR A 28 9.47 28.50 29.76
CA THR A 28 9.44 29.94 29.47
C THR A 28 10.54 30.39 28.50
N ASP A 29 11.68 29.70 28.49
CA ASP A 29 12.87 30.13 27.74
C ASP A 29 13.05 29.43 26.40
N TYR A 30 12.19 28.47 26.06
CA TYR A 30 12.32 27.68 24.84
C TYR A 30 11.24 28.05 23.80
N ARG A 31 11.67 28.30 22.56
CA ARG A 31 10.78 28.53 21.42
C ARG A 31 10.78 27.29 20.53
N PRO A 32 9.80 26.37 20.65
CA PRO A 32 9.80 25.12 19.89
C PRO A 32 9.48 25.30 18.40
N ILE A 33 8.83 26.40 18.01
CA ILE A 33 8.29 26.59 16.65
C ILE A 33 9.38 26.53 15.56
N PRO A 34 10.51 27.26 15.65
CA PRO A 34 11.55 27.16 14.63
C PRO A 34 12.12 25.74 14.48
N VAL A 35 12.26 25.01 15.59
CA VAL A 35 12.74 23.63 15.58
C VAL A 35 11.74 22.70 14.90
N VAL A 36 10.44 22.88 15.18
CA VAL A 36 9.38 22.13 14.49
C VAL A 36 9.39 22.42 12.99
N LEU A 37 9.51 23.69 12.59
CA LEU A 37 9.58 24.09 11.18
C LEU A 37 10.77 23.44 10.46
N VAL A 38 11.95 23.44 11.10
CA VAL A 38 13.13 22.74 10.57
C VAL A 38 12.86 21.23 10.47
N ALA A 39 12.27 20.61 11.49
CA ALA A 39 11.99 19.18 11.52
C ALA A 39 10.98 18.72 10.45
N ILE A 40 9.99 19.55 10.11
CA ILE A 40 9.00 19.25 9.06
C ILE A 40 9.43 19.71 7.66
N SER A 41 10.47 20.56 7.55
CA SER A 41 10.93 21.09 6.27
C SER A 41 11.22 20.02 5.21
N PRO A 42 11.78 18.82 5.53
CA PRO A 42 11.95 17.78 4.52
C PRO A 42 10.63 17.24 3.98
N ALA A 43 9.60 17.16 4.82
CA ALA A 43 8.26 16.73 4.41
C ALA A 43 7.57 17.77 3.53
N ILE A 44 7.70 19.06 3.87
CA ILE A 44 7.20 20.17 3.06
C ILE A 44 7.89 20.18 1.70
N ALA A 45 9.23 20.11 1.67
CA ALA A 45 10.01 20.08 0.44
C ALA A 45 9.61 18.90 -0.46
N TRP A 46 9.40 17.72 0.11
CA TRP A 46 8.92 16.55 -0.61
C TRP A 46 7.51 16.74 -1.20
N LEU A 47 6.57 17.29 -0.44
CA LEU A 47 5.20 17.54 -0.91
C LEU A 47 5.15 18.62 -2.01
N LEU A 48 5.97 19.68 -1.89
CA LEU A 48 6.11 20.68 -2.94
C LEU A 48 6.71 20.06 -4.20
N PHE A 49 7.78 19.27 -4.04
CA PHE A 49 8.38 18.53 -5.15
C PHE A 49 7.38 17.57 -5.80
N SER A 50 6.60 16.81 -5.03
CA SER A 50 5.65 15.84 -5.59
C SER A 50 4.50 16.52 -6.34
N LEU A 51 4.00 17.64 -5.83
CA LEU A 51 3.00 18.47 -6.53
C LEU A 51 3.54 19.04 -7.84
N VAL A 52 4.77 19.55 -7.85
CA VAL A 52 5.37 20.12 -9.06
C VAL A 52 5.72 19.03 -10.07
N TYR A 53 6.41 17.97 -9.63
CA TYR A 53 6.94 16.93 -10.51
C TYR A 53 5.86 15.93 -10.93
N TYR A 54 5.19 15.28 -9.97
CA TYR A 54 4.17 14.26 -10.26
C TYR A 54 2.76 14.82 -10.45
N GLY A 55 2.50 16.07 -10.02
CA GLY A 55 1.17 16.67 -10.06
C GLY A 55 0.24 16.26 -8.92
N PHE A 56 0.71 15.43 -7.99
CA PHE A 56 -0.11 14.89 -6.90
C PHE A 56 0.70 14.82 -5.59
N PRO A 57 0.09 15.10 -4.43
CA PRO A 57 0.76 15.04 -3.14
C PRO A 57 1.04 13.60 -2.69
N PHE A 58 0.23 12.64 -3.13
CA PHE A 58 0.30 11.23 -2.75
C PHE A 58 0.68 10.35 -3.95
N PRO A 59 1.33 9.19 -3.71
CA PRO A 59 1.62 8.24 -4.78
C PRO A 59 0.32 7.68 -5.39
N ASN A 60 0.37 7.27 -6.66
CA ASN A 60 -0.80 6.75 -7.38
C ASN A 60 -1.49 5.58 -6.63
N THR A 61 -0.70 4.74 -5.96
CA THR A 61 -1.20 3.63 -5.14
C THR A 61 -2.12 4.07 -3.99
N ALA A 62 -2.01 5.31 -3.50
CA ALA A 62 -2.93 5.84 -2.50
C ALA A 62 -4.33 6.02 -3.08
N TYR A 63 -4.43 6.60 -4.28
CA TYR A 63 -5.68 6.75 -5.02
C TYR A 63 -6.27 5.38 -5.42
N ALA A 64 -5.40 4.47 -5.88
CA ALA A 64 -5.82 3.14 -6.30
C ALA A 64 -6.32 2.24 -5.17
N LYS A 65 -5.94 2.52 -3.91
CA LYS A 65 -6.22 1.65 -2.77
C LYS A 65 -7.00 2.33 -1.64
N ALA A 66 -6.37 3.30 -0.97
CA ALA A 66 -6.93 3.92 0.23
C ALA A 66 -8.10 4.86 -0.12
N ILE A 67 -7.93 5.65 -1.19
CA ILE A 67 -8.91 6.64 -1.66
C ILE A 67 -9.78 6.05 -2.78
N THR A 68 -9.86 4.72 -2.89
CA THR A 68 -10.63 4.08 -3.96
C THR A 68 -12.13 4.38 -3.81
N SER A 69 -12.79 4.67 -4.93
CA SER A 69 -14.25 4.82 -5.01
C SER A 69 -14.92 3.46 -5.25
N GLY A 70 -16.19 3.31 -4.84
CA GLY A 70 -16.98 2.09 -5.05
C GLY A 70 -16.97 1.08 -3.89
N ILE A 71 -16.02 1.17 -2.94
CA ILE A 71 -16.04 0.35 -1.72
C ILE A 71 -16.51 1.19 -0.54
N SER A 72 -17.57 0.76 0.12
CA SER A 72 -18.14 1.47 1.27
C SER A 72 -17.22 1.40 2.50
N GLN A 73 -17.35 2.39 3.39
CA GLN A 73 -16.60 2.40 4.65
C GLN A 73 -16.92 1.19 5.53
N ALA A 74 -18.17 0.71 5.52
CA ALA A 74 -18.57 -0.47 6.26
C ALA A 74 -17.81 -1.73 5.80
N GLN A 75 -17.71 -1.93 4.48
CA GLN A 75 -16.94 -3.04 3.89
C GLN A 75 -15.45 -2.96 4.21
N LYS A 76 -14.87 -1.76 4.24
CA LYS A 76 -13.47 -1.56 4.67
C LYS A 76 -13.26 -1.97 6.12
N VAL A 77 -14.17 -1.57 7.02
CA VAL A 77 -14.10 -1.92 8.45
C VAL A 77 -14.26 -3.42 8.66
N GLU A 78 -15.23 -4.05 7.98
CA GLU A 78 -15.43 -5.50 8.00
C GLU A 78 -14.14 -6.23 7.62
N ARG A 79 -13.53 -5.84 6.48
CA ARG A 79 -12.23 -6.38 6.06
C ARG A 79 -11.11 -6.11 7.07
N GLY A 80 -11.13 -4.96 7.73
CA GLY A 80 -10.18 -4.60 8.78
C GLY A 80 -10.27 -5.48 10.01
N VAL A 81 -11.48 -5.84 10.42
CA VAL A 81 -11.71 -6.81 11.52
C VAL A 81 -11.23 -8.20 11.12
N GLU A 82 -11.56 -8.66 9.90
CA GLU A 82 -11.05 -9.94 9.38
C GLU A 82 -9.52 -9.99 9.35
N TYR A 83 -8.87 -8.91 8.88
CA TYR A 83 -7.41 -8.79 8.83
C TYR A 83 -6.79 -8.85 10.24
N LEU A 84 -7.41 -8.19 11.22
CA LEU A 84 -6.97 -8.23 12.62
C LEU A 84 -7.05 -9.65 13.17
N LEU A 85 -8.18 -10.34 12.97
CA LEU A 85 -8.39 -11.71 13.43
C LEU A 85 -7.44 -12.70 12.75
N ASN A 86 -7.22 -12.54 11.44
CA ASN A 86 -6.24 -13.34 10.69
C ASN A 86 -4.82 -13.14 11.23
N SER A 87 -4.40 -11.90 11.45
CA SER A 87 -3.07 -11.63 11.99
C SER A 87 -2.92 -12.16 13.43
N MET A 88 -3.98 -12.12 14.25
CA MET A 88 -3.99 -12.73 15.58
C MET A 88 -3.88 -14.26 15.55
N SER A 89 -4.51 -14.93 14.58
CA SER A 89 -4.39 -16.39 14.46
C SER A 89 -3.01 -16.83 13.98
N TRP A 90 -2.32 -15.99 13.21
CA TRP A 90 -0.97 -16.27 12.70
C TRP A 90 0.13 -15.91 13.69
N ASP A 91 -0.04 -14.84 14.49
CA ASP A 91 0.94 -14.37 15.47
C ASP A 91 0.29 -13.85 16.76
N SER A 92 -0.28 -14.76 17.55
CA SER A 92 -0.94 -14.43 18.83
C SER A 92 0.02 -13.84 19.87
N ALA A 93 1.31 -14.22 19.84
CA ALA A 93 2.30 -13.75 20.80
C ALA A 93 2.51 -12.23 20.70
N SER A 94 2.58 -11.67 19.49
CA SER A 94 2.74 -10.23 19.30
C SER A 94 1.62 -9.41 19.96
N TYR A 95 0.37 -9.90 19.92
CA TYR A 95 -0.76 -9.24 20.57
C TYR A 95 -0.72 -9.35 22.09
N LEU A 96 -0.30 -10.50 22.64
CA LEU A 96 -0.11 -10.67 24.08
C LEU A 96 0.98 -9.74 24.61
N VAL A 97 2.09 -9.61 23.88
CA VAL A 97 3.19 -8.69 24.22
C VAL A 97 2.72 -7.24 24.15
N LEU A 98 1.94 -6.87 23.13
CA LEU A 98 1.31 -5.56 23.01
C LEU A 98 0.40 -5.25 24.21
N LEU A 99 -0.49 -6.17 24.57
CA LEU A 99 -1.39 -6.01 25.72
C LEU A 99 -0.60 -5.88 27.03
N ALA A 100 0.43 -6.71 27.22
CA ALA A 100 1.29 -6.66 28.40
C ALA A 100 2.01 -5.31 28.52
N ALA A 101 2.51 -4.76 27.42
CA ALA A 101 3.16 -3.44 27.40
C ALA A 101 2.19 -2.31 27.77
N ILE A 102 0.95 -2.35 27.25
CA ILE A 102 -0.10 -1.38 27.62
C ILE A 102 -0.37 -1.45 29.13
N VAL A 103 -0.66 -2.65 29.65
CA VAL A 103 -0.97 -2.86 31.06
C VAL A 103 0.19 -2.42 31.96
N LEU A 104 1.43 -2.77 31.60
CA LEU A 104 2.61 -2.40 32.37
C LEU A 104 2.86 -0.88 32.33
N ALA A 105 2.68 -0.23 31.18
CA ALA A 105 2.80 1.23 31.06
C ALA A 105 1.78 1.96 31.95
N PHE A 106 0.53 1.48 31.98
CA PHE A 106 -0.51 2.01 32.87
C PHE A 106 -0.19 1.78 34.34
N TRP A 107 0.18 0.56 34.73
CA TRP A 107 0.50 0.23 36.12
C TRP A 107 1.71 1.04 36.64
N ARG A 108 2.73 1.22 35.81
CA ARG A 108 3.91 2.03 36.13
C ARG A 108 3.66 3.53 36.03
N ARG A 109 2.49 3.96 35.55
CA ARG A 109 2.14 5.36 35.28
C ARG A 109 3.20 6.08 34.42
N ALA A 110 3.77 5.35 33.47
CA ALA A 110 4.87 5.83 32.65
C ALA A 110 4.32 6.66 31.48
N SER A 111 4.17 7.97 31.68
CA SER A 111 3.52 8.88 30.72
C SER A 111 4.11 8.83 29.31
N ARG A 112 5.44 8.77 29.19
CA ARG A 112 6.14 8.64 27.91
C ARG A 112 5.79 7.35 27.19
N SER A 113 5.81 6.23 27.91
CA SER A 113 5.46 4.90 27.40
C SER A 113 3.97 4.85 27.02
N LEU A 114 3.09 5.46 27.82
CA LEU A 114 1.67 5.58 27.51
C LEU A 114 1.42 6.41 26.23
N ALA A 115 2.18 7.48 25.99
CA ALA A 115 2.08 8.25 24.77
C ALA A 115 2.49 7.41 23.54
N ALA A 116 3.57 6.64 23.65
CA ALA A 116 3.98 5.72 22.58
C ALA A 116 2.90 4.64 22.33
N MET A 117 2.34 4.04 23.39
CA MET A 117 1.27 3.05 23.26
C MET A 117 -0.05 3.64 22.75
N ALA A 118 -0.36 4.90 23.05
CA ALA A 118 -1.49 5.59 22.44
C ALA A 118 -1.33 5.71 20.91
N GLY A 119 -0.11 5.96 20.43
CA GLY A 119 0.19 5.97 19.00
C GLY A 119 0.00 4.58 18.37
N VAL A 120 0.42 3.53 19.06
CA VAL A 120 0.16 2.13 18.68
C VAL A 120 -1.35 1.88 18.53
N VAL A 121 -2.16 2.31 19.50
CA VAL A 121 -3.62 2.15 19.46
C VAL A 121 -4.24 2.93 18.29
N PHE A 122 -3.82 4.18 18.05
CA PHE A 122 -4.28 4.96 16.89
C PHE A 122 -3.94 4.30 15.56
N TYR A 123 -2.73 3.76 15.44
CA TYR A 123 -2.32 3.05 14.23
C TYR A 123 -3.10 1.74 14.04
N VAL A 124 -3.39 0.99 15.10
CA VAL A 124 -4.29 -0.18 15.02
C VAL A 124 -5.70 0.23 14.60
N GLY A 125 -6.21 1.35 15.11
CA GLY A 125 -7.46 1.94 14.62
C GLY A 125 -7.42 2.22 13.12
N TYR A 126 -6.35 2.84 12.62
CA TYR A 126 -6.15 3.06 11.18
C TYR A 126 -6.10 1.77 10.36
N ILE A 127 -5.46 0.71 10.88
CA ILE A 127 -5.46 -0.62 10.22
C ILE A 127 -6.89 -1.10 10.00
N VAL A 128 -7.70 -1.10 11.07
CA VAL A 128 -9.08 -1.61 11.02
C VAL A 128 -9.98 -0.72 10.16
N LEU A 129 -9.80 0.60 10.23
CA LEU A 129 -10.67 1.54 9.53
C LEU A 129 -10.39 1.62 8.03
N ASP A 130 -9.14 1.47 7.58
CA ASP A 130 -8.81 1.69 6.17
C ASP A 130 -7.66 0.82 5.66
N ALA A 131 -6.52 0.78 6.37
CA ALA A 131 -5.27 0.24 5.83
C ALA A 131 -5.36 -1.24 5.43
N ALA A 132 -6.11 -2.04 6.18
CA ALA A 132 -6.31 -3.46 5.90
C ALA A 132 -6.95 -3.72 4.53
N SER A 133 -7.89 -2.88 4.10
CA SER A 133 -8.52 -2.99 2.77
C SER A 133 -7.50 -2.83 1.63
N ALA A 134 -6.39 -2.15 1.88
CA ALA A 134 -5.33 -1.84 0.92
C ALA A 134 -4.20 -2.89 0.86
N THR A 135 -4.28 -3.98 1.63
CA THR A 135 -3.28 -5.06 1.64
C THR A 135 -3.91 -6.44 1.65
N HIS A 136 -3.24 -7.38 1.00
CA HIS A 136 -3.48 -8.82 1.18
C HIS A 136 -2.33 -9.50 1.94
N MET A 137 -1.23 -8.80 2.22
CA MET A 137 -0.11 -9.36 2.97
C MET A 137 -0.45 -9.37 4.46
N SER A 138 -0.66 -10.56 5.03
CA SER A 138 -1.03 -10.71 6.43
C SER A 138 0.08 -10.21 7.37
N GLY A 139 -0.31 -9.68 8.53
CA GLY A 139 0.60 -9.23 9.58
C GLY A 139 1.44 -7.98 9.27
N ARG A 140 1.57 -7.57 7.99
CA ARG A 140 2.54 -6.52 7.58
C ARG A 140 2.39 -5.19 8.32
N PHE A 141 1.16 -4.79 8.60
CA PHE A 141 0.89 -3.52 9.28
C PHE A 141 1.16 -3.58 10.78
N PHE A 142 1.19 -4.77 11.41
CA PHE A 142 1.43 -4.92 12.84
C PHE A 142 2.93 -4.94 13.21
N ALA A 143 3.83 -5.06 12.23
CA ALA A 143 5.28 -5.08 12.47
C ALA A 143 5.79 -3.82 13.19
N VAL A 144 5.38 -2.62 12.76
CA VAL A 144 5.81 -1.36 13.39
C VAL A 144 5.17 -1.14 14.76
N PRO A 145 3.84 -1.34 14.95
CA PRO A 145 3.21 -1.42 16.27
C PRO A 145 3.94 -2.34 17.26
N PHE A 146 4.32 -3.54 16.82
CA PHE A 146 5.06 -4.48 17.64
C PHE A 146 6.47 -3.98 17.97
N PHE A 147 7.18 -3.39 17.01
CA PHE A 147 8.49 -2.80 17.26
C PHE A 147 8.44 -1.68 18.32
N ILE A 148 7.47 -0.76 18.23
CA ILE A 148 7.27 0.28 19.26
C ILE A 148 6.94 -0.33 20.62
N THR A 149 6.12 -1.38 20.63
CA THR A 149 5.82 -2.15 21.85
C THR A 149 7.09 -2.71 22.49
N CYS A 150 8.00 -3.29 21.71
CA CYS A 150 9.29 -3.78 22.23
C CYS A 150 10.13 -2.66 22.83
N LEU A 151 10.20 -1.49 22.19
CA LEU A 151 10.92 -0.32 22.73
C LEU A 151 10.33 0.15 24.06
N VAL A 152 9.00 0.18 24.16
CA VAL A 152 8.30 0.49 25.41
C VAL A 152 8.62 -0.53 26.50
N LEU A 153 8.65 -1.83 26.18
CA LEU A 153 9.00 -2.86 27.15
C LEU A 153 10.45 -2.71 27.64
N VAL A 154 11.39 -2.36 26.76
CA VAL A 154 12.79 -2.09 27.16
C VAL A 154 12.87 -0.94 28.17
N ASP A 155 12.07 0.12 27.99
CA ASP A 155 12.00 1.26 28.92
C ASP A 155 11.35 0.88 30.27
N LEU A 156 10.37 -0.02 30.26
CA LEU A 156 9.61 -0.42 31.45
C LEU A 156 10.30 -1.52 32.27
N ILE A 157 11.08 -2.40 31.63
CA ILE A 157 11.76 -3.53 32.27
C ILE A 157 13.09 -3.07 32.85
N ARG A 158 13.21 -3.14 34.18
CA ARG A 158 14.39 -2.62 34.90
C ARG A 158 15.34 -3.68 35.43
N THR A 159 15.01 -4.97 35.30
CA THR A 159 15.82 -6.05 35.88
C THR A 159 16.07 -7.15 34.85
N PRO A 160 17.26 -7.80 34.88
CA PRO A 160 17.57 -8.91 33.98
C PRO A 160 16.61 -10.09 34.18
N LYS A 161 16.12 -10.31 35.41
CA LYS A 161 15.11 -11.33 35.70
C LYS A 161 13.79 -11.05 34.96
N ALA A 162 13.29 -9.82 35.02
CA ALA A 162 12.06 -9.45 34.31
C ALA A 162 12.25 -9.47 32.78
N ALA A 163 13.44 -9.10 32.30
CA ALA A 163 13.79 -9.22 30.88
C ALA A 163 13.79 -10.68 30.43
N ALA A 164 14.41 -11.59 31.19
CA ALA A 164 14.41 -13.01 30.90
C ALA A 164 13.00 -13.62 30.91
N LEU A 165 12.15 -13.23 31.87
CA LEU A 165 10.76 -13.70 31.97
C LEU A 165 9.91 -13.32 30.75
N LEU A 166 10.24 -12.23 30.05
CA LEU A 166 9.56 -11.82 28.81
C LEU A 166 10.25 -12.37 27.55
N ALA A 167 11.58 -12.33 27.50
CA ALA A 167 12.34 -12.74 26.33
C ALA A 167 12.29 -14.25 26.09
N VAL A 168 12.38 -15.08 27.14
CA VAL A 168 12.41 -16.55 27.00
C VAL A 168 11.13 -17.07 26.33
N PRO A 169 9.90 -16.72 26.78
CA PRO A 169 8.69 -17.15 26.10
C PRO A 169 8.59 -16.69 24.65
N ILE A 170 9.04 -15.46 24.34
CA ILE A 170 9.04 -14.94 22.96
C ILE A 170 10.00 -15.76 22.08
N VAL A 171 11.22 -16.02 22.55
CA VAL A 171 12.20 -16.82 21.82
C VAL A 171 11.70 -18.26 21.63
N LEU A 172 11.11 -18.87 22.67
CA LEU A 172 10.50 -20.20 22.57
C LEU A 172 9.34 -20.19 21.57
N TYR A 173 8.49 -19.16 21.58
CA TYR A 173 7.42 -19.00 20.62
C TYR A 173 7.96 -18.88 19.19
N MET A 174 8.99 -18.07 18.95
CA MET A 174 9.63 -17.95 17.63
C MET A 174 10.28 -19.28 17.18
N ALA A 175 10.80 -20.08 18.12
CA ALA A 175 11.37 -21.39 17.82
C ALA A 175 10.30 -22.46 17.53
N ILE A 176 9.13 -22.38 18.16
CA ILE A 176 8.03 -23.36 17.98
C ILE A 176 7.12 -22.97 16.81
N SER A 177 6.82 -21.68 16.66
CA SER A 177 5.88 -21.16 15.65
C SER A 177 6.33 -21.57 14.23
N PRO A 178 5.47 -22.24 13.45
CA PRO A 178 5.81 -22.69 12.11
C PRO A 178 5.94 -21.55 11.09
N VAL A 179 5.36 -20.38 11.38
CA VAL A 179 5.39 -19.19 10.51
C VAL A 179 6.47 -18.18 10.90
N SER A 180 7.33 -18.56 11.84
CA SER A 180 8.43 -17.72 12.32
C SER A 180 9.36 -17.34 11.18
N ALA A 181 9.71 -16.05 11.09
CA ALA A 181 10.64 -15.54 10.09
C ALA A 181 12.03 -16.20 10.18
N ILE A 182 12.44 -16.71 11.36
CA ILE A 182 13.72 -17.40 11.56
C ILE A 182 13.75 -18.74 10.80
N LYS A 183 12.59 -19.35 10.55
CA LYS A 183 12.49 -20.63 9.83
C LYS A 183 12.36 -20.43 8.32
N MET A 184 12.18 -19.20 7.84
CA MET A 184 11.98 -18.92 6.41
C MET A 184 13.10 -19.54 5.56
N GLY A 185 12.71 -20.19 4.46
CA GLY A 185 13.63 -20.90 3.57
C GLY A 185 14.15 -22.24 4.09
N THR A 186 13.61 -22.72 5.21
CA THR A 186 13.90 -24.07 5.73
C THR A 186 12.67 -24.98 5.61
N PRO A 187 12.85 -26.32 5.62
CA PRO A 187 11.74 -27.27 5.67
C PRO A 187 10.84 -27.14 6.92
N TRP A 188 11.28 -26.38 7.93
CA TRP A 188 10.55 -26.14 9.17
C TRP A 188 9.55 -25.00 9.07
N TYR A 189 9.67 -24.16 8.04
CA TYR A 189 8.68 -23.14 7.77
C TYR A 189 7.42 -23.80 7.23
N ARG A 190 6.27 -23.53 7.84
CA ARG A 190 4.98 -23.95 7.31
C ARG A 190 4.06 -22.76 7.26
N SER A 191 3.76 -22.32 6.05
CA SER A 191 2.72 -21.33 5.80
C SER A 191 1.38 -21.82 6.36
N PRO A 192 0.53 -20.94 6.92
CA PRO A 192 -0.80 -21.33 7.38
C PRO A 192 -1.61 -21.93 6.24
N GLN A 193 -2.33 -23.02 6.53
CA GLN A 193 -3.08 -23.80 5.52
C GLN A 193 -4.20 -22.97 4.87
N GLU A 194 -4.81 -22.05 5.61
CA GLU A 194 -5.83 -21.13 5.09
C GLU A 194 -5.18 -19.88 4.49
N GLN A 195 -4.65 -20.01 3.27
CA GLN A 195 -4.33 -18.86 2.41
C GLN A 195 -5.59 -18.46 1.64
N ASN A 196 -5.94 -17.17 1.64
CA ASN A 196 -7.02 -16.63 0.82
C ASN A 196 -6.46 -15.47 0.00
N VAL A 197 -7.07 -15.15 -1.15
CA VAL A 197 -6.69 -14.00 -1.99
C VAL A 197 -6.61 -12.69 -1.21
N SER A 198 -7.36 -12.54 -0.12
CA SER A 198 -7.29 -11.37 0.77
C SER A 198 -6.27 -11.46 1.90
N PHE A 199 -5.76 -12.64 2.25
CA PHE A 199 -4.79 -12.83 3.33
C PHE A 199 -3.77 -13.89 2.93
N ILE A 200 -2.58 -13.42 2.57
CA ILE A 200 -1.48 -14.27 2.13
C ILE A 200 -0.25 -14.11 3.01
N ASP A 201 0.53 -15.18 3.07
CA ASP A 201 1.87 -15.20 3.61
C ASP A 201 2.89 -14.83 2.53
N THR A 202 3.13 -13.54 2.37
CA THR A 202 4.10 -13.05 1.36
C THR A 202 5.52 -13.58 1.56
N LYS A 203 5.89 -14.01 2.78
CA LYS A 203 7.23 -14.58 3.02
C LYS A 203 7.36 -15.94 2.34
N TRP A 204 6.32 -16.75 2.45
CA TRP A 204 6.19 -18.01 1.73
C TRP A 204 6.21 -17.78 0.23
N PHE A 205 5.34 -16.91 -0.29
CA PHE A 205 5.29 -16.63 -1.74
C PHE A 205 6.63 -16.12 -2.28
N ALA A 206 7.30 -15.18 -1.60
CA ALA A 206 8.60 -14.68 -2.07
C ALA A 206 9.67 -15.79 -2.13
N HIS A 207 9.65 -16.74 -1.19
CA HIS A 207 10.54 -17.90 -1.21
C HIS A 207 10.19 -18.86 -2.36
N GLU A 208 8.94 -19.31 -2.43
CA GLU A 208 8.47 -20.29 -3.43
C GLU A 208 8.55 -19.75 -4.86
N GLU A 209 8.31 -18.46 -5.06
CA GLU A 209 8.40 -17.77 -6.37
C GLU A 209 9.85 -17.43 -6.76
N GLY A 210 10.85 -17.87 -5.98
CA GLY A 210 12.26 -17.66 -6.32
C GLY A 210 12.71 -16.19 -6.26
N ALA A 211 12.00 -15.35 -5.49
CA ALA A 211 12.27 -13.92 -5.32
C ALA A 211 12.96 -13.59 -3.98
N ALA A 212 13.15 -14.58 -3.11
CA ALA A 212 13.79 -14.39 -1.82
C ALA A 212 15.30 -14.16 -1.98
N LEU A 213 15.75 -12.98 -1.52
CA LEU A 213 17.17 -12.61 -1.55
C LEU A 213 18.06 -13.58 -0.75
N LEU A 214 17.50 -14.22 0.29
CA LEU A 214 18.23 -15.18 1.13
C LEU A 214 18.66 -16.43 0.36
N ASP A 215 17.96 -16.77 -0.73
CA ASP A 215 18.25 -17.95 -1.56
C ASP A 215 19.04 -17.61 -2.82
N TRP A 216 19.39 -16.32 -2.99
CA TRP A 216 20.15 -15.88 -4.13
C TRP A 216 21.61 -16.34 -4.05
N ARG A 217 22.16 -16.73 -5.19
CA ARG A 217 23.57 -17.11 -5.35
C ARG A 217 24.12 -16.52 -6.65
N PRO A 218 25.43 -16.22 -6.74
CA PRO A 218 26.03 -15.76 -7.98
C PRO A 218 25.68 -16.67 -9.16
N GLY A 219 25.22 -16.07 -10.27
CA GLY A 219 24.78 -16.79 -11.47
C GLY A 219 23.28 -17.14 -11.52
N LYS A 220 22.53 -16.96 -10.43
CA LYS A 220 21.06 -17.12 -10.44
C LYS A 220 20.37 -15.80 -10.82
N ILE A 221 19.38 -15.87 -11.72
CA ILE A 221 18.50 -14.75 -12.04
C ILE A 221 17.57 -14.49 -10.85
N LEU A 222 17.30 -13.22 -10.52
CA LEU A 222 16.41 -12.85 -9.43
C LEU A 222 15.40 -11.79 -9.91
N PRO A 223 14.08 -12.04 -9.82
CA PRO A 223 13.45 -13.32 -9.46
C PRO A 223 13.56 -14.36 -10.58
N ASP A 224 13.72 -15.62 -10.20
CA ASP A 224 13.64 -16.77 -11.12
C ASP A 224 12.18 -17.24 -11.21
N HIS A 225 11.39 -16.54 -12.04
CA HIS A 225 9.93 -16.68 -12.07
C HIS A 225 9.35 -16.56 -13.50
N GLU A 226 8.31 -17.34 -13.80
CA GLU A 226 7.63 -17.31 -15.12
C GLU A 226 7.20 -15.90 -15.54
N TRP A 227 6.73 -15.09 -14.58
CA TRP A 227 6.28 -13.73 -14.86
C TRP A 227 7.42 -12.79 -15.25
N TYR A 228 8.63 -13.02 -14.72
CA TYR A 228 9.81 -12.26 -15.09
C TYR A 228 10.19 -12.57 -16.54
N HIS A 229 10.29 -13.85 -16.91
CA HIS A 229 10.60 -14.26 -18.28
C HIS A 229 9.55 -13.82 -19.30
N ALA A 230 8.26 -13.82 -18.92
CA ALA A 230 7.21 -13.25 -19.75
C ALA A 230 7.41 -11.74 -20.00
N GLY A 231 7.92 -11.01 -19.00
CA GLY A 231 8.28 -9.61 -19.15
C GLY A 231 9.50 -9.40 -20.06
N GLU A 232 10.52 -10.28 -19.98
CA GLU A 232 11.66 -10.25 -20.91
C GLU A 232 11.22 -10.53 -22.36
N ALA A 233 10.30 -11.48 -22.55
CA ALA A 233 9.72 -11.76 -23.86
C ALA A 233 8.94 -10.55 -24.39
N PHE A 234 8.16 -9.87 -23.53
CA PHE A 234 7.46 -8.64 -23.91
C PHE A 234 8.43 -7.50 -24.24
N ARG A 235 9.53 -7.34 -23.50
CA ARG A 235 10.60 -6.39 -23.80
C ARG A 235 11.10 -6.55 -25.25
N GLN A 236 11.31 -7.80 -25.68
CA GLN A 236 11.84 -8.14 -27.00
C GLN A 236 10.80 -8.13 -28.12
N SER A 237 9.50 -8.09 -27.79
CA SER A 237 8.44 -8.11 -28.79
C SER A 237 8.24 -6.73 -29.44
N ALA A 238 7.57 -6.71 -30.59
CA ALA A 238 7.19 -5.47 -31.27
C ALA A 238 6.04 -4.70 -30.58
N ALA A 239 5.30 -5.36 -29.68
CA ALA A 239 4.20 -4.73 -28.97
C ALA A 239 4.71 -3.69 -27.97
N VAL A 240 4.05 -2.53 -27.90
CA VAL A 240 4.43 -1.42 -27.01
C VAL A 240 3.57 -1.40 -25.75
N VAL A 241 2.30 -1.80 -25.87
CA VAL A 241 1.32 -1.81 -24.77
C VAL A 241 0.92 -3.25 -24.45
N HIS A 242 0.82 -3.58 -23.17
CA HIS A 242 0.30 -4.85 -22.67
C HIS A 242 -0.71 -4.63 -21.54
N ILE A 243 -1.78 -5.41 -21.49
CA ILE A 243 -2.81 -5.30 -20.44
C ILE A 243 -2.50 -6.31 -19.33
N GLY A 244 -2.36 -5.82 -18.10
CA GLY A 244 -1.94 -6.63 -16.97
C GLY A 244 -0.50 -7.16 -17.09
N GLY A 245 -0.15 -8.06 -16.18
CA GLY A 245 1.13 -8.75 -16.15
C GLY A 245 1.14 -10.01 -17.00
N ALA A 246 1.96 -10.98 -16.63
CA ALA A 246 2.13 -12.22 -17.40
C ALA A 246 0.80 -12.91 -17.70
N SER A 247 0.59 -13.25 -18.98
CA SER A 247 -0.64 -13.87 -19.51
C SER A 247 -1.92 -13.06 -19.20
N GLY A 248 -1.82 -11.73 -19.12
CA GLY A 248 -2.94 -10.83 -18.86
C GLY A 248 -3.48 -10.88 -17.42
N ARG A 249 -2.69 -11.40 -16.46
CA ARG A 249 -3.08 -11.49 -15.04
C ARG A 249 -2.82 -10.19 -14.28
N ALA A 250 -3.43 -10.04 -13.11
CA ALA A 250 -3.36 -8.80 -12.33
C ALA A 250 -1.96 -8.45 -11.80
N PRO A 251 -1.12 -9.41 -11.35
CA PRO A 251 0.20 -9.07 -10.82
C PRO A 251 1.14 -8.57 -11.93
N ILE A 252 1.53 -7.30 -11.85
CA ILE A 252 2.42 -6.66 -12.84
C ILE A 252 3.88 -6.57 -12.38
N GLY A 253 4.21 -6.91 -11.12
CA GLY A 253 5.49 -6.55 -10.50
C GLY A 253 6.73 -7.09 -11.24
N TYR A 254 6.90 -8.42 -11.28
CA TYR A 254 8.03 -9.05 -11.97
C TYR A 254 7.97 -8.82 -13.48
N PHE A 255 6.79 -8.93 -14.06
CA PHE A 255 6.55 -8.74 -15.49
C PHE A 255 6.96 -7.34 -15.95
N GLY A 256 6.48 -6.29 -15.28
CA GLY A 256 6.79 -4.90 -15.63
C GLY A 256 8.22 -4.51 -15.35
N TYR A 257 8.81 -5.01 -14.27
CA TYR A 257 10.25 -4.84 -14.03
C TYR A 257 11.09 -5.44 -15.18
N ALA A 258 10.75 -6.64 -15.64
CA ALA A 258 11.41 -7.29 -16.76
C ALA A 258 11.05 -6.70 -18.12
N ALA A 259 9.88 -6.09 -18.30
CA ALA A 259 9.48 -5.44 -19.56
C ALA A 259 10.36 -4.23 -19.90
N GLY A 260 10.91 -3.55 -18.89
CA GLY A 260 11.76 -2.37 -19.07
C GLY A 260 10.97 -1.07 -19.29
N PRO A 261 11.68 0.06 -19.40
CA PRO A 261 11.06 1.40 -19.36
C PRO A 261 10.37 1.82 -20.66
N ASP A 262 10.64 1.13 -21.77
CA ASP A 262 10.13 1.49 -23.10
C ASP A 262 8.77 0.86 -23.41
N LYS A 263 8.20 0.12 -22.46
CA LYS A 263 6.92 -0.58 -22.58
C LYS A 263 5.88 0.05 -21.67
N ILE A 264 4.62 0.01 -22.08
CA ILE A 264 3.49 0.51 -21.31
C ILE A 264 2.65 -0.69 -20.84
N ILE A 265 2.32 -0.71 -19.55
CA ILE A 265 1.46 -1.74 -18.96
C ILE A 265 0.18 -1.10 -18.46
N VAL A 266 -0.96 -1.54 -19.00
CA VAL A 266 -2.28 -1.14 -18.51
C VAL A 266 -2.61 -1.99 -17.29
N ASP A 267 -2.35 -1.41 -16.12
CA ASP A 267 -2.61 -2.03 -14.83
C ASP A 267 -4.06 -1.78 -14.40
N TYR A 268 -4.91 -2.76 -14.68
CA TYR A 268 -6.32 -2.69 -14.33
C TYR A 268 -6.63 -2.76 -12.83
N ALA A 269 -5.62 -2.97 -11.96
CA ALA A 269 -5.73 -2.72 -10.52
C ALA A 269 -5.45 -1.25 -10.14
N GLY A 270 -5.05 -0.43 -11.11
CA GLY A 270 -4.79 1.00 -10.98
C GLY A 270 -3.54 1.35 -10.18
N LEU A 271 -2.69 0.40 -9.79
CA LEU A 271 -1.55 0.70 -8.91
C LEU A 271 -0.51 1.57 -9.62
N SER A 272 -0.23 1.26 -10.87
CA SER A 272 0.67 2.01 -11.76
C SER A 272 -0.06 2.84 -12.83
N ASP A 273 -1.36 2.63 -13.02
CA ASP A 273 -2.14 3.35 -14.02
C ASP A 273 -2.84 4.58 -13.43
N PRO A 274 -2.55 5.81 -13.91
CA PRO A 274 -3.08 7.03 -13.33
C PRO A 274 -4.58 7.21 -13.60
N LEU A 275 -5.08 6.86 -14.79
CA LEU A 275 -6.51 7.03 -15.10
C LEU A 275 -7.32 6.02 -14.32
N LEU A 276 -6.95 4.74 -14.41
CA LEU A 276 -7.69 3.66 -13.77
C LEU A 276 -7.72 3.89 -12.26
N ALA A 277 -6.65 4.33 -11.59
CA ALA A 277 -6.66 4.61 -10.15
C ALA A 277 -7.80 5.53 -9.66
N ARG A 278 -8.39 6.35 -10.55
CA ARG A 278 -9.46 7.32 -10.26
C ARG A 278 -10.86 6.82 -10.64
N LEU A 279 -10.96 5.68 -11.31
CA LEU A 279 -12.24 5.07 -11.68
C LEU A 279 -12.82 4.21 -10.57
N PRO A 280 -14.16 4.06 -10.51
CA PRO A 280 -14.81 3.15 -9.57
C PRO A 280 -14.37 1.71 -9.77
N VAL A 281 -14.33 0.96 -8.67
CA VAL A 281 -14.09 -0.48 -8.70
C VAL A 281 -15.21 -1.17 -9.48
N CYS A 282 -14.84 -2.04 -10.42
CA CYS A 282 -15.80 -2.74 -11.27
C CYS A 282 -16.64 -3.77 -10.49
N ASN A 283 -16.09 -4.38 -9.43
CA ASN A 283 -16.79 -5.34 -8.58
C ASN A 283 -16.65 -4.98 -7.11
N THR A 284 -17.77 -4.65 -6.48
CA THR A 284 -17.84 -4.20 -5.08
C THR A 284 -18.27 -5.31 -4.11
N GLN A 285 -18.69 -6.48 -4.61
CA GLN A 285 -19.15 -7.60 -3.78
C GLN A 285 -18.04 -8.59 -3.44
N GLN A 286 -17.18 -8.92 -4.41
CA GLN A 286 -16.07 -9.87 -4.20
C GLN A 286 -14.74 -9.24 -4.61
N TRP A 287 -14.29 -8.27 -3.82
CA TRP A 287 -13.03 -7.58 -4.05
C TRP A 287 -11.88 -8.19 -3.25
N LYS A 288 -10.69 -8.19 -3.86
CA LYS A 288 -9.44 -8.64 -3.26
C LYS A 288 -8.75 -7.49 -2.55
N SER A 289 -8.35 -7.70 -1.30
CA SER A 289 -7.69 -6.65 -0.53
C SER A 289 -6.39 -6.16 -1.19
N GLY A 290 -6.27 -4.85 -1.37
CA GLY A 290 -5.15 -4.20 -2.03
C GLY A 290 -5.06 -4.39 -3.54
N HIS A 291 -6.04 -5.00 -4.20
CA HIS A 291 -6.12 -5.12 -5.66
C HIS A 291 -7.57 -4.90 -6.12
N PHE A 292 -7.91 -3.63 -6.32
CA PHE A 292 -9.24 -3.22 -6.75
C PHE A 292 -9.27 -3.11 -8.28
N PHE A 293 -9.99 -4.00 -8.95
CA PHE A 293 -10.04 -4.02 -10.41
C PHE A 293 -11.04 -3.01 -10.97
N ARG A 294 -10.74 -2.52 -12.17
CA ARG A 294 -11.49 -1.47 -12.83
C ARG A 294 -11.63 -1.78 -14.30
N MET A 295 -12.77 -1.38 -14.86
CA MET A 295 -13.00 -1.53 -16.29
C MET A 295 -12.04 -0.63 -17.06
N ILE A 296 -11.51 -1.18 -18.15
CA ILE A 296 -10.68 -0.41 -19.09
C ILE A 296 -11.65 0.35 -20.01
N PRO A 297 -11.61 1.70 -20.04
CA PRO A 297 -12.51 2.47 -20.89
C PRO A 297 -12.27 2.18 -22.38
N VAL A 298 -13.35 2.20 -23.16
CA VAL A 298 -13.26 2.02 -24.62
C VAL A 298 -12.42 3.15 -25.23
N GLY A 299 -11.42 2.78 -26.02
CA GLY A 299 -10.47 3.70 -26.64
C GLY A 299 -9.26 4.07 -25.77
N TYR A 300 -9.20 3.64 -24.50
CA TYR A 300 -8.06 3.94 -23.62
C TYR A 300 -6.75 3.31 -24.11
N VAL A 301 -6.78 2.02 -24.48
CA VAL A 301 -5.61 1.30 -24.99
C VAL A 301 -5.12 1.90 -26.31
N ASP A 302 -6.06 2.21 -27.21
CA ASP A 302 -5.74 2.90 -28.48
C ASP A 302 -5.13 4.28 -28.23
N SER A 303 -5.58 4.98 -27.17
CA SER A 303 -5.00 6.27 -26.81
C SER A 303 -3.52 6.19 -26.46
N LEU A 304 -3.13 5.12 -25.75
CA LEU A 304 -1.73 4.86 -25.38
C LEU A 304 -0.90 4.45 -26.59
N LEU A 305 -1.48 3.69 -27.52
CA LEU A 305 -0.81 3.27 -28.76
C LEU A 305 -0.59 4.43 -29.74
N GLU A 306 -1.59 5.29 -29.91
CA GLU A 306 -1.54 6.41 -30.87
C GLU A 306 -0.98 7.71 -30.28
N GLY A 307 -0.83 7.79 -28.95
CA GLY A 307 -0.34 9.00 -28.28
C GLY A 307 -1.32 10.18 -28.33
N ARG A 308 -2.62 9.91 -28.48
CA ARG A 308 -3.71 10.91 -28.48
C ARG A 308 -4.93 10.36 -27.76
N ASN A 309 -5.72 11.21 -27.13
CA ASN A 309 -6.92 10.75 -26.42
C ASN A 309 -8.01 10.26 -27.40
N LEU A 310 -8.38 8.99 -27.28
CA LEU A 310 -9.39 8.29 -28.08
C LEU A 310 -10.49 7.68 -27.22
N ILE A 311 -10.56 8.03 -25.94
CA ILE A 311 -11.62 7.58 -25.05
C ILE A 311 -12.97 8.05 -25.61
N GLN A 312 -13.91 7.12 -25.75
CA GLN A 312 -15.20 7.39 -26.40
C GLN A 312 -16.18 8.13 -25.50
N ASP A 313 -16.18 7.88 -24.20
CA ASP A 313 -17.07 8.59 -23.27
C ASP A 313 -16.63 10.06 -23.15
N PRO A 314 -17.51 11.03 -23.42
CA PRO A 314 -17.10 12.43 -23.54
C PRO A 314 -16.66 13.06 -22.21
N ASP A 315 -17.26 12.67 -21.09
CA ASP A 315 -16.86 13.20 -19.77
C ASP A 315 -15.51 12.62 -19.37
N LEU A 316 -15.33 11.30 -19.54
CA LEU A 316 -14.07 10.66 -19.24
C LEU A 316 -12.94 11.11 -20.18
N HIS A 317 -13.26 11.38 -21.44
CA HIS A 317 -12.33 12.00 -22.40
C HIS A 317 -11.83 13.35 -21.88
N ALA A 318 -12.75 14.25 -21.48
CA ALA A 318 -12.40 15.55 -20.94
C ALA A 318 -11.58 15.46 -19.65
N TYR A 319 -11.90 14.51 -18.78
CA TYR A 319 -11.12 14.22 -17.59
C TYR A 319 -9.69 13.75 -17.93
N TYR A 320 -9.58 12.82 -18.87
CA TYR A 320 -8.32 12.22 -19.25
C TYR A 320 -7.40 13.21 -19.96
N ASP A 321 -7.92 14.18 -20.73
CA ASP A 321 -7.10 15.26 -21.29
C ASP A 321 -6.36 16.04 -20.20
N LYS A 322 -7.05 16.34 -19.10
CA LYS A 322 -6.47 17.04 -17.95
C LYS A 322 -5.45 16.18 -17.23
N LEU A 323 -5.77 14.91 -17.03
CA LEU A 323 -4.86 13.97 -16.39
C LEU A 323 -3.61 13.71 -17.25
N TRP A 324 -3.76 13.55 -18.56
CA TRP A 324 -2.66 13.34 -19.51
C TRP A 324 -1.72 14.54 -19.51
N ASN A 325 -2.26 15.76 -19.52
CA ASN A 325 -1.44 16.98 -19.39
C ASN A 325 -0.63 16.98 -18.08
N ILE A 326 -1.23 16.55 -16.96
CA ILE A 326 -0.53 16.43 -15.67
C ILE A 326 0.57 15.37 -15.72
N THR A 327 0.33 14.19 -16.30
CA THR A 327 1.27 13.06 -16.24
C THR A 327 2.35 13.11 -17.31
N SER A 328 2.09 13.76 -18.44
CA SER A 328 2.94 13.69 -19.64
C SER A 328 3.34 15.05 -20.22
N GLY A 329 2.71 16.15 -19.78
CA GLY A 329 3.02 17.50 -20.24
C GLY A 329 4.33 18.07 -19.63
N PRO A 330 4.88 19.15 -20.19
CA PRO A 330 6.08 19.80 -19.65
C PRO A 330 5.90 20.24 -18.21
N VAL A 331 6.83 19.87 -17.32
CA VAL A 331 6.71 20.02 -15.85
C VAL A 331 6.29 21.44 -15.43
N PHE A 332 6.87 22.48 -16.05
CA PHE A 332 6.66 23.88 -15.71
C PHE A 332 5.68 24.63 -16.63
N SER A 333 4.88 23.93 -17.44
CA SER A 333 3.82 24.56 -18.24
C SER A 333 2.79 25.25 -17.32
N PRO A 334 2.42 26.52 -17.59
CA PRO A 334 1.34 27.19 -16.85
C PRO A 334 0.01 26.43 -16.91
N GLU A 335 -0.32 25.85 -18.07
CA GLU A 335 -1.53 25.05 -18.28
C GLU A 335 -1.50 23.80 -17.40
N ARG A 336 -0.37 23.09 -17.38
CA ARG A 336 -0.17 21.92 -16.51
C ARG A 336 -0.30 22.28 -15.03
N LEU A 337 0.33 23.36 -14.58
CA LEU A 337 0.26 23.81 -13.19
C LEU A 337 -1.17 24.19 -12.78
N ALA A 338 -1.92 24.85 -13.68
CA ALA A 338 -3.34 25.13 -13.47
C ALA A 338 -4.17 23.84 -13.36
N ASP A 339 -3.92 22.86 -14.23
CA ASP A 339 -4.59 21.57 -14.18
C ASP A 339 -4.23 20.79 -12.90
N VAL A 340 -2.98 20.83 -12.44
CA VAL A 340 -2.55 20.24 -11.15
C VAL A 340 -3.36 20.83 -9.98
N VAL A 341 -3.47 22.16 -9.89
CA VAL A 341 -4.23 22.81 -8.82
C VAL A 341 -5.71 22.42 -8.90
N ARG A 342 -6.32 22.51 -10.08
CA ARG A 342 -7.74 22.19 -10.29
C ARG A 342 -8.06 20.71 -10.01
N MET A 343 -7.19 19.80 -10.43
CA MET A 343 -7.32 18.36 -10.21
C MET A 343 -7.29 18.03 -8.72
N ASN A 344 -6.33 18.57 -7.97
CA ASN A 344 -6.21 18.32 -6.53
C ASN A 344 -7.31 19.00 -5.70
N LEU A 345 -7.95 20.05 -6.22
CA LEU A 345 -9.15 20.67 -5.64
C LEU A 345 -10.45 19.96 -6.03
N GLY A 346 -10.39 18.88 -6.82
CA GLY A 346 -11.57 18.11 -7.23
C GLY A 346 -12.42 18.77 -8.32
N ALA A 347 -11.91 19.80 -9.00
CA ALA A 347 -12.68 20.57 -9.99
C ALA A 347 -13.17 19.72 -11.18
N PHE A 348 -12.50 18.59 -11.46
CA PHE A 348 -12.82 17.68 -12.56
C PHE A 348 -13.58 16.43 -12.11
N GLN A 349 -13.88 16.27 -10.82
CA GLN A 349 -14.48 15.05 -10.27
C GLN A 349 -15.86 14.74 -10.88
N HIS A 350 -16.62 15.79 -11.20
CA HIS A 350 -17.95 15.67 -11.82
C HIS A 350 -17.95 14.85 -13.12
N TRP A 351 -16.87 14.86 -13.91
CA TRP A 351 -16.76 14.04 -15.12
C TRP A 351 -16.60 12.54 -14.81
N VAL A 352 -15.82 12.20 -13.79
CA VAL A 352 -15.67 10.82 -13.33
C VAL A 352 -16.99 10.31 -12.75
N ASP A 353 -17.69 11.14 -11.99
CA ASP A 353 -18.98 10.78 -11.39
C ASP A 353 -20.05 10.56 -12.48
N ALA A 354 -20.06 11.39 -13.52
CA ALA A 354 -20.95 11.24 -14.67
C ALA A 354 -20.67 9.95 -15.46
N TYR A 355 -19.40 9.62 -15.69
CA TYR A 355 -18.99 8.35 -16.30
C TYR A 355 -19.43 7.16 -15.44
N ALA A 356 -19.16 7.20 -14.13
CA ALA A 356 -19.55 6.15 -13.19
C ALA A 356 -21.07 5.92 -13.14
N GLY A 357 -21.87 6.99 -13.30
CA GLY A 357 -23.32 6.90 -13.37
C GLY A 357 -23.84 6.19 -14.64
N ARG A 358 -23.09 6.21 -15.74
CA ARG A 358 -23.42 5.51 -17.00
C ARG A 358 -22.88 4.08 -17.06
N THR A 359 -21.78 3.82 -16.36
CA THR A 359 -21.11 2.52 -16.31
C THR A 359 -21.13 1.99 -14.88
N PRO A 360 -22.29 1.52 -14.38
CA PRO A 360 -22.39 1.02 -13.02
C PRO A 360 -21.46 -0.20 -12.83
N PRO A 361 -20.96 -0.45 -11.61
CA PRO A 361 -20.14 -1.62 -11.31
C PRO A 361 -20.83 -2.91 -11.75
N GLU A 362 -20.10 -3.75 -12.48
CA GLU A 362 -20.55 -5.08 -12.88
C GLU A 362 -20.63 -5.96 -11.63
N GLN A 363 -21.81 -6.53 -11.38
CA GLN A 363 -22.07 -7.25 -10.12
C GLN A 363 -21.43 -8.65 -10.11
N ALA A 364 -20.96 -9.14 -11.26
CA ALA A 364 -20.31 -10.44 -11.38
C ALA A 364 -18.77 -10.30 -11.44
N PRO A 365 -18.02 -10.89 -10.49
CA PRO A 365 -16.56 -10.83 -10.41
C PRO A 365 -15.85 -11.34 -11.66
N ASP A 366 -16.37 -12.44 -12.20
CA ASP A 366 -15.78 -13.12 -13.36
C ASP A 366 -16.02 -12.31 -14.63
N GLU A 367 -17.13 -11.59 -14.76
CA GLU A 367 -17.44 -10.79 -15.95
C GLU A 367 -16.46 -9.62 -16.09
N CYS A 368 -16.11 -8.91 -15.01
CA CYS A 368 -15.13 -7.82 -15.08
C CYS A 368 -13.74 -8.33 -15.52
N ILE A 369 -13.26 -9.44 -14.92
CA ILE A 369 -11.95 -10.01 -15.28
C ILE A 369 -12.00 -10.64 -16.68
N ASN A 370 -13.10 -11.30 -17.05
CA ASN A 370 -13.27 -11.89 -18.37
C ASN A 370 -13.39 -10.81 -19.45
N ALA A 371 -14.08 -9.71 -19.20
CA ALA A 371 -14.14 -8.55 -20.09
C ALA A 371 -12.74 -7.96 -20.31
N ILE A 372 -11.95 -7.78 -19.24
CA ILE A 372 -10.55 -7.37 -19.35
C ILE A 372 -9.73 -8.37 -20.16
N ARG A 373 -9.91 -9.68 -19.94
CA ARG A 373 -9.21 -10.73 -20.70
C ARG A 373 -9.62 -10.80 -22.17
N LEU A 374 -10.89 -10.53 -22.49
CA LEU A 374 -11.40 -10.44 -23.86
C LEU A 374 -10.75 -9.26 -24.59
N ILE A 375 -10.59 -8.12 -23.90
CA ILE A 375 -9.88 -6.95 -24.43
C ILE A 375 -8.38 -7.24 -24.57
N ALA A 376 -7.78 -7.95 -23.61
CA ALA A 376 -6.37 -8.32 -23.65
C ALA A 376 -6.02 -9.29 -24.79
N GLY A 377 -7.00 -10.10 -25.23
CA GLY A 377 -6.82 -11.14 -26.25
C GLY A 377 -5.82 -12.25 -25.83
N PRO A 378 -5.77 -13.39 -26.54
CA PRO A 378 -4.58 -14.23 -26.47
C PRO A 378 -3.44 -13.45 -27.12
N VAL A 379 -2.33 -13.27 -26.40
CA VAL A 379 -1.08 -12.70 -26.93
C VAL A 379 -0.79 -13.37 -28.28
N ARG A 380 -0.89 -12.62 -29.37
CA ARG A 380 -0.54 -13.10 -30.72
C ARG A 380 0.96 -13.05 -30.93
#